data_AF-A0A520KEQ1-F1
#
_entry.id   AF-A0A520KEQ1-F1
#
_cell.length_a   1.000
_cell.length_b   1.000
_cell.length_c   1.000
_cell.angle_alpha   90.00
_cell.angle_beta   90.00
_cell.angle_gamma   90.00
#
_symmetry.space_group_name_H-M   'P 1'
#
loop_
_entity.id
_entity.type
_entity.pdbx_description
1 polymer ?
#
loop_
_entity_poly.entity_id
_entity_poly.type
_entity_poly.pdbx_seq_one_letter_code
_entity_poly.pdbx_strand_id
1 'polypeptide(L)'
;MPKWRTHRIILEKALGNFNLNLRKDFLDGLFNGIIDPDIKQDKKIIISKKRTYEKEITHHDVHNNLIRYYYELSLYYARRNKWYFSGLMLGRCLHYIHDSIIKRRKMLIIDAHEEIENELEKLSDMISELCEEKIIKKSSSNPKEIICSAYYMSIDVLRNFFEESSKDIDINLLKEKIRKIRIIKLLILLGFSIMIFYSLVLILLWIIAFYLVIEYKPNAYHEAMKAGLIIVKPTGYKTAY
;
A
#
# COMPACT_ATOMS: atom_id res chain seq x y z
N MET A 1 10.95 15.59 -2.79
CA MET A 1 10.04 15.21 -1.70
C MET A 1 9.07 16.34 -1.27
N PRO A 2 7.72 16.17 -1.27
CA PRO A 2 6.89 17.04 -0.44
C PRO A 2 7.44 16.88 0.95
N LYS A 3 7.82 17.98 1.60
CA LYS A 3 8.45 17.86 2.91
C LYS A 3 7.50 17.08 3.81
N TRP A 4 8.04 16.28 4.73
CA TRP A 4 7.26 15.51 5.71
C TRP A 4 6.14 16.37 6.36
N ARG A 5 6.38 17.68 6.49
CA ARG A 5 5.41 18.71 6.87
C ARG A 5 4.14 18.73 5.99
N THR A 6 4.27 18.75 4.66
CA THR A 6 3.14 18.74 3.72
C THR A 6 2.28 17.48 3.90
N HIS A 7 2.90 16.29 4.01
CA HIS A 7 2.14 15.06 4.25
C HIS A 7 1.36 15.13 5.56
N ARG A 8 1.99 15.64 6.61
CA ARG A 8 1.38 15.82 7.93
C ARG A 8 0.21 16.79 7.89
N ILE A 9 0.34 17.94 7.23
CA ILE A 9 -0.73 18.93 7.10
C ILE A 9 -1.93 18.32 6.36
N ILE A 10 -1.69 17.63 5.24
CA ILE A 10 -2.76 16.93 4.50
C ILE A 10 -3.51 15.96 5.42
N LEU A 11 -2.77 15.17 6.20
CA LEU A 11 -3.36 14.24 7.17
C LEU A 11 -4.15 14.96 8.27
N GLU A 12 -3.61 16.03 8.86
CA GLU A 12 -4.30 16.82 9.91
C GLU A 12 -5.63 17.37 9.39
N LYS A 13 -5.63 17.95 8.18
CA LYS A 13 -6.85 18.44 7.53
C LYS A 13 -7.82 17.31 7.20
N ALA A 14 -7.33 16.17 6.69
CA ALA A 14 -8.17 15.01 6.38
C ALA A 14 -8.84 14.47 7.66
N LEU A 15 -8.10 14.34 8.76
CA LEU A 15 -8.62 13.92 10.07
C LEU A 15 -9.70 14.87 10.61
N GLY A 16 -9.60 16.17 10.34
CA GLY A 16 -10.65 17.15 10.68
C GLY A 16 -12.03 16.85 10.09
N ASN A 17 -12.14 15.98 9.08
CA ASN A 17 -13.42 15.55 8.51
C ASN A 17 -14.09 14.41 9.30
N PHE A 18 -13.43 13.89 10.34
CA PHE A 18 -13.92 12.78 11.13
C PHE A 18 -14.22 13.26 12.55
N ASN A 19 -15.48 13.19 12.96
CA ASN A 19 -15.87 13.44 14.35
C ASN A 19 -15.70 12.15 15.19
N LEU A 20 -14.46 11.67 15.28
CA LEU A 20 -14.13 10.43 15.97
C LEU A 20 -13.23 10.70 17.18
N ASN A 21 -13.58 10.14 18.33
CA ASN A 21 -12.68 10.10 19.49
C ASN A 21 -11.62 9.01 19.26
N LEU A 22 -10.62 9.35 18.44
CA LEU A 22 -9.55 8.43 18.06
C LEU A 22 -8.61 8.17 19.23
N ARG A 23 -8.18 6.91 19.38
CA ARG A 23 -7.22 6.55 20.43
C ARG A 23 -5.90 7.30 20.22
N LYS A 24 -5.33 7.79 21.32
CA LYS A 24 -4.05 8.52 21.31
C LYS A 24 -2.91 7.68 20.69
N ASP A 25 -2.79 6.42 21.08
CA ASP A 25 -1.74 5.53 20.57
C ASP A 25 -1.84 5.28 19.06
N PHE A 26 -3.07 5.18 18.52
CA PHE A 26 -3.30 5.12 17.08
C PHE A 26 -2.87 6.41 16.38
N LEU A 27 -3.22 7.58 16.93
CA LEU A 27 -2.83 8.87 16.36
C LEU A 27 -1.31 9.07 16.36
N ASP A 28 -0.64 8.75 17.48
CA ASP A 28 0.82 8.82 17.59
C ASP A 28 1.48 7.92 16.53
N GLY A 29 0.95 6.70 16.36
CA GLY A 29 1.37 5.80 15.30
C GLY A 29 1.17 6.40 13.90
N LEU A 30 -0.03 6.93 13.63
CA LEU A 30 -0.42 7.48 12.33
C LEU A 30 0.49 8.64 11.90
N PHE A 31 0.78 9.58 12.80
CA PHE A 31 1.66 10.71 12.55
C PHE A 31 3.13 10.31 12.42
N ASN A 32 3.59 9.32 13.17
CA ASN A 32 4.93 8.77 12.95
C ASN A 32 5.01 8.05 11.60
N GLY A 33 3.96 7.30 11.25
CA GLY A 33 3.89 6.48 10.05
C GLY A 33 3.90 7.28 8.76
N ILE A 34 3.32 8.47 8.75
CA ILE A 34 3.29 9.30 7.54
C ILE A 34 4.65 9.95 7.23
N ILE A 35 5.55 9.99 8.21
CA ILE A 35 6.92 10.52 8.09
C ILE A 35 7.93 9.38 7.91
N ASP A 36 7.67 8.21 8.50
CA ASP A 36 8.59 7.07 8.55
C ASP A 36 9.14 6.63 7.19
N PRO A 37 8.44 6.69 6.04
CA PRO A 37 9.01 6.34 4.74
C PRO A 37 10.19 7.23 4.32
N ASP A 38 10.22 8.49 4.73
CA ASP A 38 11.31 9.42 4.42
C ASP A 38 12.56 9.15 5.27
N ILE A 39 12.38 8.51 6.43
CA ILE A 39 13.46 8.15 7.37
C ILE A 39 13.92 6.70 7.12
N LYS A 40 12.96 5.79 6.92
CA LYS A 40 13.10 4.35 6.73
C LYS A 40 12.39 3.93 5.45
N GLN A 41 13.15 3.95 4.38
CA GLN A 41 12.68 3.64 3.05
C GLN A 41 12.47 2.14 2.85
N ASP A 42 11.36 1.80 2.19
CA ASP A 42 11.17 0.47 1.60
C ASP A 42 12.06 0.33 0.35
N LYS A 43 12.33 -0.92 -0.04
CA LYS A 43 13.14 -1.23 -1.21
C LYS A 43 12.34 -1.99 -2.25
N LYS A 44 12.51 -1.64 -3.52
CA LYS A 44 12.03 -2.39 -4.68
C LYS A 44 13.05 -3.44 -5.07
N ILE A 45 12.59 -4.66 -5.33
CA ILE A 45 13.40 -5.75 -5.85
C ILE A 45 13.36 -5.66 -7.37
N ILE A 46 14.51 -5.39 -8.00
CA ILE A 46 14.64 -5.30 -9.45
C ILE A 46 15.30 -6.58 -9.93
N ILE A 47 14.59 -7.30 -10.81
CA ILE A 47 15.09 -8.50 -11.49
C ILE A 47 15.45 -8.10 -12.92
N SER A 48 16.74 -8.05 -13.22
CA SER A 48 17.29 -7.90 -14.56
C SER A 48 17.80 -9.26 -15.07
N LYS A 49 17.95 -9.41 -16.39
CA LYS A 49 18.37 -10.66 -17.07
C LYS A 49 19.59 -11.36 -16.45
N LYS A 50 20.47 -10.62 -15.74
CA LYS A 50 21.69 -11.16 -15.11
C LYS A 50 21.82 -10.90 -13.62
N ARG A 51 20.96 -10.08 -13.00
CA ARG A 51 21.14 -9.64 -11.60
C ARG A 51 19.80 -9.31 -10.95
N THR A 52 19.66 -9.76 -9.70
CA THR A 52 18.64 -9.28 -8.77
C THR A 52 19.30 -8.31 -7.82
N TYR A 53 18.76 -7.10 -7.68
CA TYR A 53 19.27 -6.11 -6.73
C TYR A 53 18.13 -5.31 -6.10
N GLU A 54 18.40 -4.77 -4.91
CA GLU A 54 17.47 -3.92 -4.18
C GLU A 54 17.76 -2.45 -4.53
N LYS A 55 16.71 -1.69 -4.81
CA LYS A 55 16.78 -0.24 -5.00
C LYS A 55 15.81 0.44 -4.04
N GLU A 56 16.24 1.51 -3.40
CA GLU A 56 15.35 2.36 -2.60
C GLU A 56 14.17 2.86 -3.44
N ILE A 57 12.98 2.87 -2.84
CA ILE A 57 11.79 3.39 -3.50
C ILE A 57 11.92 4.90 -3.58
N THR A 58 12.00 5.41 -4.81
CA THR A 58 11.82 6.83 -5.07
C THR A 58 10.33 7.17 -5.13
N HIS A 59 9.96 8.38 -4.71
CA HIS A 59 8.59 8.91 -4.58
C HIS A 59 7.65 8.62 -5.76
N HIS A 60 8.16 8.49 -6.99
CA HIS A 60 7.33 8.29 -8.19
C HIS A 60 7.17 6.82 -8.64
N ASP A 61 7.86 5.88 -8.00
CA ASP A 61 7.88 4.47 -8.40
C ASP A 61 7.07 3.58 -7.44
N VAL A 62 6.20 4.21 -6.65
CA VAL A 62 5.32 3.56 -5.68
C VAL A 62 4.24 2.78 -6.41
N HIS A 63 4.26 1.45 -6.27
CA HIS A 63 3.26 0.58 -6.87
C HIS A 63 2.10 0.33 -5.91
N ASN A 64 0.89 0.21 -6.45
CA ASN A 64 -0.34 -0.10 -5.70
C ASN A 64 -0.24 -1.32 -4.77
N ASN A 65 0.69 -2.24 -5.05
CA ASN A 65 0.91 -3.43 -4.23
C ASN A 65 1.45 -3.07 -2.84
N LEU A 66 2.31 -2.05 -2.75
CA LEU A 66 2.90 -1.59 -1.48
C LEU A 66 1.89 -0.77 -0.68
N ILE A 67 1.14 0.11 -1.34
CA ILE A 67 0.03 0.86 -0.73
C ILE A 67 -0.99 -0.11 -0.12
N ARG A 68 -1.46 -1.07 -0.91
CA ARG A 68 -2.39 -2.11 -0.45
C ARG A 68 -1.81 -2.91 0.73
N TYR A 69 -0.54 -3.28 0.66
CA TYR A 69 0.11 -4.02 1.75
C TYR A 69 0.05 -3.25 3.08
N TYR A 70 0.43 -1.98 3.08
CA TYR A 70 0.40 -1.18 4.31
C TYR A 70 -1.02 -0.89 4.81
N TYR A 71 -1.97 -0.69 3.90
CA TYR A 71 -3.39 -0.62 4.26
C TYR A 71 -3.87 -1.90 4.95
N GLU A 72 -3.64 -3.07 4.35
CA GLU A 72 -4.05 -4.36 4.93
C GLU A 72 -3.30 -4.66 6.23
N LEU A 73 -2.04 -4.23 6.35
CA LEU A 73 -1.23 -4.42 7.55
C LEU A 73 -1.71 -3.53 8.69
N SER A 74 -2.22 -2.33 8.38
CA SER A 74 -2.87 -1.48 9.38
C SER A 74 -4.10 -2.17 9.99
N LEU A 75 -4.94 -2.79 9.15
CA LEU A 75 -6.11 -3.55 9.59
C LEU A 75 -5.70 -4.80 10.37
N TYR A 76 -4.68 -5.53 9.91
CA TYR A 76 -4.10 -6.67 10.62
C TYR A 76 -3.74 -6.30 12.08
N TYR A 77 -3.08 -5.16 12.29
CA TYR A 77 -2.72 -4.70 13.63
C TYR A 77 -3.92 -4.21 14.44
N ALA A 78 -4.89 -3.54 13.81
CA ALA A 78 -6.13 -3.11 14.47
C ALA A 78 -6.89 -4.32 15.04
N ARG A 79 -7.08 -5.38 14.24
CA ARG A 79 -7.75 -6.63 14.67
C ARG A 79 -7.06 -7.35 15.82
N ARG A 80 -5.78 -7.05 16.05
CA ARG A 80 -4.98 -7.61 17.15
C ARG A 80 -4.79 -6.63 18.31
N ASN A 81 -5.57 -5.55 18.35
CA ASN A 81 -5.50 -4.48 19.35
C ASN A 81 -4.12 -3.81 19.47
N LYS A 82 -3.31 -3.85 18.40
CA LYS A 82 -1.99 -3.21 18.32
C LYS A 82 -2.11 -1.84 17.65
N TRP A 83 -2.80 -0.91 18.31
CA TRP A 83 -3.26 0.35 17.72
C TRP A 83 -2.15 1.29 17.26
N TYR A 84 -1.05 1.40 18.00
CA TYR A 84 0.12 2.16 17.55
C TYR A 84 0.66 1.64 16.20
N PHE A 85 0.89 0.34 16.08
CA PHE A 85 1.36 -0.26 14.82
C PHE A 85 0.32 -0.16 13.70
N SER A 86 -0.97 -0.23 14.05
CA SER A 86 -2.04 0.00 13.09
C SER A 86 -1.96 1.41 12.49
N GLY A 87 -1.87 2.44 13.35
CA GLY A 87 -1.66 3.82 12.93
C GLY A 87 -0.39 3.96 12.10
N LEU A 88 0.73 3.41 12.57
CA LEU A 88 2.03 3.48 11.88
C LEU A 88 1.95 2.96 10.44
N MET A 89 1.32 1.81 10.22
CA MET A 89 1.18 1.25 8.88
C MET A 89 0.20 2.04 8.01
N LEU A 90 -0.89 2.56 8.60
CA LEU A 90 -1.83 3.42 7.87
C LEU A 90 -1.17 4.74 7.44
N GLY A 91 -0.32 5.31 8.31
CA GLY A 91 0.46 6.50 7.99
C GLY A 91 1.39 6.26 6.81
N ARG A 92 2.12 5.12 6.80
CA ARG A 92 2.97 4.73 5.67
C ARG A 92 2.16 4.54 4.38
N CYS A 93 0.95 3.98 4.48
CA CYS A 93 0.03 3.85 3.35
C CYS A 93 -0.34 5.23 2.76
N LEU A 94 -0.75 6.18 3.61
CA LEU A 94 -1.11 7.53 3.19
C LEU A 94 0.07 8.28 2.57
N HIS A 95 1.25 8.17 3.17
CA HIS A 95 2.48 8.72 2.59
C HIS A 95 2.67 8.25 1.15
N TYR A 96 2.62 6.94 0.92
CA TYR A 96 2.77 6.36 -0.41
C TYR A 96 1.67 6.77 -1.40
N ILE A 97 0.45 7.02 -0.92
CA ILE A 97 -0.61 7.58 -1.74
C ILE A 97 -0.27 9.01 -2.17
N HIS A 98 0.14 9.87 -1.23
CA HIS A 98 0.52 11.25 -1.52
C HIS A 98 1.64 11.30 -2.58
N ASP A 99 2.67 10.50 -2.40
CA ASP A 99 3.79 10.37 -3.32
C ASP A 99 3.38 9.88 -4.71
N SER A 100 2.49 8.87 -4.78
CA SER A 100 2.03 8.28 -6.03
C SER A 100 1.26 9.25 -6.94
N ILE A 101 0.69 10.32 -6.37
CA ILE A 101 -0.05 11.33 -7.11
C ILE A 101 0.89 12.25 -7.90
N ILE A 102 2.15 12.41 -7.47
CA ILE A 102 3.07 13.34 -8.10
C ILE A 102 3.63 12.71 -9.38
N LYS A 103 3.20 13.23 -10.53
CA LYS A 103 3.70 12.82 -11.85
C LYS A 103 5.03 13.50 -12.13
N ARG A 104 6.09 12.71 -12.31
CA ARG A 104 7.38 13.24 -12.75
C ARG A 104 7.28 13.87 -14.15
N ARG A 105 7.68 15.13 -14.29
CA ARG A 105 8.07 15.73 -15.58
C ARG A 105 9.59 15.69 -15.64
N LYS A 106 10.17 14.83 -16.49
CA LYS A 106 11.61 14.95 -16.82
C LYS A 106 11.75 16.09 -17.83
N MET A 107 12.12 17.28 -17.38
CA MET A 107 12.78 18.26 -18.25
C MET A 107 14.29 18.11 -18.08
N LEU A 108 15.01 18.22 -19.20
CA LEU A 108 16.36 17.68 -19.41
C LEU A 108 17.47 18.19 -18.44
N ILE A 109 17.25 19.21 -17.60
CA ILE A 109 18.31 19.82 -16.78
C ILE A 109 17.82 20.30 -15.38
N ILE A 110 16.51 20.46 -15.16
CA ILE A 110 15.94 21.00 -13.90
C ILE A 110 14.98 19.95 -13.35
N ASP A 111 15.20 19.50 -12.11
CA ASP A 111 14.28 18.60 -11.42
C ASP A 111 13.06 19.44 -10.99
N ALA A 112 12.09 19.59 -11.89
CA ALA A 112 10.80 20.26 -11.66
C ALA A 112 10.00 19.70 -10.46
N HIS A 113 10.52 18.66 -9.83
CA HIS A 113 10.03 18.04 -8.61
C HIS A 113 10.15 18.95 -7.38
N GLU A 114 11.30 19.60 -7.20
CA GLU A 114 11.55 20.46 -6.03
C GLU A 114 10.71 21.74 -6.08
N GLU A 115 10.48 22.27 -7.28
CA GLU A 115 9.59 23.41 -7.51
C GLU A 115 8.14 23.08 -7.16
N ILE A 116 7.62 21.95 -7.67
CA ILE A 116 6.28 21.47 -7.32
C ILE A 116 6.13 21.32 -5.81
N GLU A 117 7.15 20.85 -5.11
CA GLU A 117 7.06 20.58 -3.68
C GLU A 117 7.09 21.82 -2.81
N ASN A 118 7.89 22.81 -3.21
CA ASN A 118 7.86 24.12 -2.59
C ASN A 118 6.50 24.81 -2.82
N GLU A 119 5.88 24.61 -3.98
CA GLU A 119 4.50 25.07 -4.23
C GLU A 119 3.48 24.30 -3.38
N LEU A 120 3.61 22.98 -3.26
CA LEU A 120 2.74 22.18 -2.39
C LEU A 120 2.86 22.62 -0.92
N GLU A 121 4.06 22.90 -0.42
CA GLU A 121 4.24 23.40 0.95
C GLU A 121 3.46 24.70 1.17
N LYS A 122 3.54 25.66 0.25
CA LYS A 122 2.80 26.93 0.32
C LYS A 122 1.28 26.74 0.29
N LEU A 123 0.80 25.80 -0.51
CA LEU A 123 -0.63 25.54 -0.69
C LEU A 123 -1.24 24.66 0.41
N SER A 124 -0.40 23.92 1.15
CA SER A 124 -0.86 22.93 2.13
C SER A 124 -1.69 23.52 3.28
N ASP A 125 -1.40 24.76 3.69
CA ASP A 125 -2.19 25.44 4.73
C ASP A 125 -3.58 25.87 4.23
N MET A 126 -3.74 26.05 2.91
CA MET A 126 -4.95 26.53 2.25
C MET A 126 -5.84 25.40 1.69
N ILE A 127 -5.60 24.13 2.06
CA ILE A 127 -6.32 22.96 1.51
C ILE A 127 -7.84 23.14 1.56
N SER A 128 -8.38 23.64 2.67
CA SER A 128 -9.82 23.80 2.87
C SER A 128 -10.45 24.81 1.89
N GLU A 129 -9.70 25.81 1.45
CA GLU A 129 -10.14 26.84 0.49
C GLU A 129 -9.89 26.40 -0.96
N LEU A 130 -8.79 25.67 -1.20
CA LEU A 130 -8.41 25.24 -2.54
C LEU A 130 -9.23 24.06 -3.05
N CYS A 131 -9.66 23.19 -2.14
CA CYS A 131 -10.31 21.92 -2.44
C CYS A 131 -11.80 21.96 -2.08
N GLU A 132 -12.51 22.98 -2.56
CA GLU A 132 -13.98 23.04 -2.50
C GLU A 132 -14.62 21.98 -3.40
N GLU A 133 -14.03 21.78 -4.58
CA GLU A 133 -14.46 20.75 -5.53
C GLU A 133 -13.69 19.44 -5.33
N LYS A 134 -14.42 18.32 -5.37
CA LYS A 134 -13.84 16.98 -5.25
C LYS A 134 -13.00 16.63 -6.48
N ILE A 135 -11.68 16.87 -6.39
CA ILE A 135 -10.70 16.48 -7.41
C ILE A 135 -9.99 15.20 -6.94
N ILE A 136 -10.17 14.09 -7.69
CA ILE A 136 -9.39 12.86 -7.50
C ILE A 136 -8.71 12.51 -8.82
N LYS A 137 -7.39 12.62 -8.85
CA LYS A 137 -6.55 12.14 -9.96
C LYS A 137 -5.58 11.08 -9.49
N LYS A 138 -5.36 10.07 -10.33
CA LYS A 138 -4.34 9.04 -10.10
C LYS A 138 -2.93 9.61 -10.08
N SER A 139 -2.67 10.62 -10.91
CA SER A 139 -1.40 11.35 -10.92
C SER A 139 -1.58 12.72 -11.60
N SER A 140 -0.92 13.75 -11.11
CA SER A 140 -0.89 15.09 -11.70
C SER A 140 0.47 15.76 -11.55
N SER A 141 0.68 16.82 -12.33
CA SER A 141 1.83 17.74 -12.21
C SER A 141 1.37 19.16 -11.83
N ASN A 142 0.07 19.37 -11.62
CA ASN A 142 -0.48 20.62 -11.14
C ASN A 142 -0.57 20.56 -9.59
N PRO A 143 0.10 21.47 -8.85
CA PRO A 143 0.12 21.45 -7.39
C PRO A 143 -1.26 21.44 -6.73
N LYS A 144 -2.21 22.24 -7.23
CA LYS A 144 -3.58 22.28 -6.70
C LYS A 144 -4.26 20.92 -6.83
N GLU A 145 -4.13 20.28 -8.00
CA GLU A 145 -4.73 18.96 -8.23
C GLU A 145 -4.07 17.87 -7.39
N ILE A 146 -2.75 17.96 -7.19
CA ILE A 146 -1.99 17.01 -6.36
C ILE A 146 -2.48 17.10 -4.91
N ILE A 147 -2.51 18.30 -4.34
CA ILE A 147 -2.95 18.52 -2.95
C ILE A 147 -4.40 18.07 -2.76
N CYS A 148 -5.32 18.45 -3.65
CA CYS A 148 -6.72 18.07 -3.49
C CYS A 148 -6.91 16.56 -3.66
N SER A 149 -6.21 15.92 -4.61
CA SER A 149 -6.25 14.47 -4.74
C SER A 149 -5.72 13.77 -3.49
N ALA A 150 -4.59 14.23 -2.93
CA ALA A 150 -4.00 13.65 -1.73
C ALA A 150 -4.92 13.79 -0.50
N TYR A 151 -5.55 14.96 -0.36
CA TYR A 151 -6.53 15.24 0.68
C TYR A 151 -7.77 14.32 0.58
N TYR A 152 -8.43 14.26 -0.58
CA TYR A 152 -9.63 13.44 -0.74
C TYR A 152 -9.33 11.94 -0.71
N MET A 153 -8.20 11.49 -1.26
CA MET A 153 -7.79 10.09 -1.15
C MET A 153 -7.47 9.72 0.30
N SER A 154 -6.89 10.63 1.08
CA SER A 154 -6.69 10.42 2.53
C SER A 154 -8.00 10.23 3.26
N ILE A 155 -8.99 11.09 2.99
CA ILE A 155 -10.34 10.95 3.57
C ILE A 155 -10.94 9.61 3.18
N ASP A 156 -10.91 9.23 1.89
CA ASP A 156 -11.51 7.99 1.43
C ASP A 156 -10.81 6.75 2.04
N VAL A 157 -9.48 6.79 2.21
CA VAL A 157 -8.72 5.71 2.88
C VAL A 157 -9.01 5.63 4.38
N LEU A 158 -9.04 6.76 5.08
CA LEU A 158 -9.37 6.81 6.51
C LEU A 158 -10.79 6.30 6.76
N ARG A 159 -11.75 6.75 5.94
CA ARG A 159 -13.15 6.27 6.00
C ARG A 159 -13.22 4.75 5.81
N ASN A 160 -12.60 4.26 4.73
CA ASN A 160 -12.55 2.83 4.45
C ASN A 160 -11.87 2.04 5.58
N PHE A 161 -10.81 2.57 6.19
CA PHE A 161 -10.14 1.92 7.31
C PHE A 161 -11.10 1.76 8.51
N PHE A 162 -11.81 2.83 8.90
CA PHE A 162 -12.73 2.75 10.04
C PHE A 162 -13.91 1.82 9.76
N GLU A 163 -14.50 1.89 8.55
CA GLU A 163 -15.55 0.98 8.11
C GLU A 163 -15.07 -0.48 8.10
N GLU A 164 -13.92 -0.75 7.50
CA GLU A 164 -13.38 -2.11 7.39
C GLU A 164 -12.92 -2.66 8.74
N SER A 165 -12.42 -1.82 9.64
CA SER A 165 -11.99 -2.22 10.98
C SER A 165 -13.14 -2.62 11.91
N SER A 166 -14.34 -2.07 11.67
CA SER A 166 -15.53 -2.33 12.49
C SER A 166 -16.36 -3.51 12.00
N LYS A 167 -16.16 -3.98 10.76
CA LYS A 167 -16.85 -5.16 10.22
C LYS A 167 -16.64 -6.41 11.07
N ASP A 168 -17.68 -7.20 11.26
CA ASP A 168 -17.51 -8.56 11.78
C ASP A 168 -17.03 -9.48 10.64
N ILE A 169 -16.03 -10.30 10.92
CA ILE A 169 -15.41 -11.19 9.92
C ILE A 169 -15.48 -12.61 10.46
N ASP A 170 -16.13 -13.50 9.70
CA ASP A 170 -16.15 -14.93 10.01
C ASP A 170 -14.75 -15.54 9.79
N ILE A 171 -13.99 -15.59 10.89
CA ILE A 171 -12.64 -16.15 10.94
C ILE A 171 -12.64 -17.64 10.57
N ASN A 172 -13.69 -18.39 10.91
CA ASN A 172 -13.73 -19.83 10.67
C ASN A 172 -13.93 -20.12 9.19
N LEU A 173 -14.87 -19.43 8.55
CA LEU A 173 -15.07 -19.49 7.10
C LEU A 173 -13.78 -19.10 6.35
N LEU A 174 -13.08 -18.08 6.82
CA LEU A 174 -11.85 -17.61 6.19
C LEU A 174 -10.70 -18.61 6.33
N LYS A 175 -10.53 -19.22 7.51
CA LYS A 175 -9.59 -20.32 7.72
C LYS A 175 -9.89 -21.51 6.81
N GLU A 176 -11.17 -21.84 6.64
CA GLU A 176 -11.61 -22.93 5.76
C GLU A 176 -11.28 -22.63 4.29
N LYS A 177 -11.56 -21.41 3.80
CA LYS A 177 -11.17 -20.95 2.46
C LYS A 177 -9.66 -21.06 2.25
N ILE A 178 -8.84 -20.57 3.19
CA ILE A 178 -7.38 -20.67 3.11
C ILE A 178 -6.93 -22.12 3.10
N ARG A 179 -7.52 -22.98 3.94
CA ARG A 179 -7.21 -24.42 3.98
C ARG A 179 -7.50 -25.08 2.63
N LYS A 180 -8.65 -24.82 2.02
CA LYS A 180 -9.01 -25.32 0.68
C LYS A 180 -7.98 -24.88 -0.36
N ILE A 181 -7.59 -23.61 -0.35
CA ILE A 181 -6.56 -23.11 -1.27
C ILE A 181 -5.21 -23.81 -1.05
N ARG A 182 -4.79 -24.01 0.20
CA ARG A 182 -3.53 -24.73 0.51
C ARG A 182 -3.56 -26.18 0.02
N ILE A 183 -4.69 -26.87 0.20
CA ILE A 183 -4.88 -28.25 -0.31
C ILE A 183 -4.79 -28.26 -1.84
N ILE A 184 -5.45 -27.33 -2.54
CA ILE A 184 -5.37 -27.22 -4.00
C ILE A 184 -3.92 -27.00 -4.45
N LYS A 185 -3.18 -26.10 -3.79
CA LYS A 185 -1.76 -25.88 -4.10
C LYS A 185 -0.91 -27.15 -3.89
N LEU A 186 -1.18 -27.90 -2.81
CA LEU A 186 -0.47 -29.16 -2.53
C LEU A 186 -0.78 -30.24 -3.57
N LEU A 187 -2.03 -30.37 -4.01
CA LEU A 187 -2.42 -31.34 -5.04
C LEU A 187 -1.73 -31.03 -6.38
N ILE A 188 -1.60 -29.74 -6.73
CA ILE A 188 -0.88 -29.31 -7.93
C ILE A 188 0.62 -29.62 -7.83
N LEU A 189 1.23 -29.44 -6.65
CA LEU A 189 2.61 -29.84 -6.36
C LEU A 189 2.81 -31.36 -6.49
N LEU A 190 1.91 -32.16 -5.96
CA LEU A 190 1.97 -33.62 -6.06
C LEU A 190 1.76 -34.10 -7.49
N GLY A 191 0.83 -33.48 -8.24
CA GLY A 191 0.63 -33.73 -9.65
C GLY A 191 1.90 -33.55 -10.48
N PHE A 192 2.71 -32.51 -10.17
CA PHE A 192 4.00 -32.28 -10.82
C PHE A 192 4.97 -33.46 -10.67
N SER A 193 5.00 -34.12 -9.51
CA SER A 193 5.91 -35.25 -9.25
C SER A 193 5.61 -36.50 -10.08
N ILE A 194 4.35 -36.67 -10.52
CA ILE A 194 3.88 -37.81 -11.31
C ILE A 194 4.13 -37.57 -12.82
N MET A 195 4.36 -36.32 -13.23
CA MET A 195 4.46 -35.93 -14.66
C MET A 195 5.83 -36.14 -15.31
N ILE A 196 6.79 -36.77 -14.64
CA ILE A 196 8.13 -37.09 -15.19
C ILE A 196 8.05 -37.96 -16.46
N PHE A 197 6.90 -38.59 -16.74
CA PHE A 197 6.68 -39.47 -17.89
C PHE A 197 6.02 -38.82 -19.14
N TYR A 198 5.76 -37.51 -19.14
CA TYR A 198 5.07 -36.84 -20.27
C TYR A 198 6.02 -36.06 -21.20
N SER A 199 5.53 -35.69 -22.38
CA SER A 199 6.28 -34.94 -23.38
C SER A 199 6.76 -33.56 -22.88
N LEU A 200 7.90 -33.09 -23.41
CA LEU A 200 8.52 -31.80 -23.05
C LEU A 200 7.55 -30.59 -23.13
N VAL A 201 6.59 -30.60 -24.06
CA VAL A 201 5.60 -29.52 -24.21
C VAL A 201 4.60 -29.50 -23.04
N LEU A 202 4.16 -30.68 -22.59
CA LEU A 202 3.26 -30.80 -21.43
C LEU A 202 3.97 -30.38 -20.15
N ILE A 203 5.24 -30.74 -20.00
CA ILE A 203 6.08 -30.30 -18.88
C ILE A 203 6.17 -28.77 -18.84
N LEU A 204 6.42 -28.10 -19.98
CA LEU A 204 6.53 -26.65 -20.04
C LEU A 204 5.22 -25.93 -19.68
N LEU A 205 4.08 -26.39 -20.21
CA LEU A 205 2.76 -25.83 -19.89
C LEU A 205 2.42 -26.00 -18.41
N TRP A 206 2.78 -27.15 -17.81
CA TRP A 206 2.60 -27.39 -16.40
C TRP A 206 3.52 -26.56 -15.51
N ILE A 207 4.79 -26.32 -15.89
CA ILE A 207 5.69 -25.41 -15.17
C ILE A 207 5.11 -24.00 -15.14
N ILE A 208 4.55 -23.52 -16.25
CA ILE A 208 3.90 -22.21 -16.34
C ILE A 208 2.65 -22.18 -15.43
N ALA A 209 1.77 -23.19 -15.53
CA ALA A 209 0.58 -23.28 -14.68
C ALA A 209 0.93 -23.37 -13.18
N PHE A 210 1.96 -24.14 -12.84
CA PHE A 210 2.50 -24.28 -11.49
C PHE A 210 3.01 -22.95 -10.94
N TYR A 211 3.83 -22.24 -11.72
CA TYR A 211 4.34 -20.93 -11.35
C TYR A 211 3.19 -19.93 -11.12
N LEU A 212 2.20 -19.91 -12.01
CA LEU A 212 1.01 -19.06 -11.89
C LEU A 212 0.23 -19.37 -10.60
N VAL A 213 0.05 -20.64 -10.25
CA VAL A 213 -0.70 -21.06 -9.04
C VAL A 213 0.05 -20.73 -7.75
N ILE A 214 1.37 -20.87 -7.72
CA ILE A 214 2.18 -20.56 -6.52
C ILE A 214 2.14 -19.05 -6.25
N GLU A 215 2.43 -18.25 -7.27
CA GLU A 215 2.42 -16.78 -7.20
C GLU A 215 1.01 -16.22 -6.98
N TYR A 216 -0.04 -16.94 -7.38
CA TYR A 216 -1.42 -16.51 -7.19
C TYR A 216 -1.78 -16.44 -5.70
N LYS A 217 -2.07 -15.22 -5.25
CA LYS A 217 -2.61 -14.92 -3.94
C LYS A 217 -4.09 -14.56 -4.13
N PRO A 218 -5.02 -15.51 -3.96
CA PRO A 218 -6.44 -15.20 -4.08
C PRO A 218 -6.84 -14.17 -3.03
N ASN A 219 -7.92 -13.43 -3.30
CA ASN A 219 -8.47 -12.41 -2.40
C ASN A 219 -8.63 -12.92 -0.96
N ALA A 220 -8.88 -14.22 -0.74
CA ALA A 220 -8.92 -14.83 0.57
C ALA A 220 -7.67 -14.59 1.45
N TYR A 221 -6.47 -14.48 0.86
CA TYR A 221 -5.25 -14.16 1.62
C TYR A 221 -5.23 -12.70 2.08
N HIS A 222 -5.72 -11.79 1.25
CA HIS A 222 -5.86 -10.37 1.57
C HIS A 222 -6.94 -10.17 2.65
N GLU A 223 -8.09 -10.80 2.51
CA GLU A 223 -9.13 -10.83 3.55
C GLU A 223 -8.59 -11.41 4.87
N ALA A 224 -7.79 -12.48 4.81
CA ALA A 224 -7.17 -13.07 5.99
C ALA A 224 -6.15 -12.14 6.67
N MET A 225 -5.48 -11.30 5.89
CA MET A 225 -4.58 -10.28 6.43
C MET A 225 -5.38 -9.19 7.14
N LYS A 226 -6.42 -8.64 6.50
CA LYS A 226 -7.32 -7.67 7.14
C LYS A 226 -7.96 -8.20 8.42
N ALA A 227 -8.23 -9.51 8.48
CA ALA A 227 -8.77 -10.22 9.63
C ALA A 227 -7.74 -10.53 10.74
N GLY A 228 -6.48 -10.12 10.58
CA GLY A 228 -5.44 -10.32 11.60
C GLY A 228 -4.81 -11.73 11.62
N LEU A 229 -5.06 -12.57 10.62
CA LEU A 229 -4.67 -13.99 10.64
C LEU A 229 -3.26 -14.24 10.09
N ILE A 230 -2.93 -13.63 8.95
CA ILE A 230 -1.66 -13.85 8.23
C ILE A 230 -1.10 -12.53 7.73
N ILE A 231 0.21 -12.47 7.47
CA ILE A 231 0.84 -11.34 6.81
C ILE A 231 1.20 -11.75 5.39
N VAL A 232 0.73 -10.99 4.41
CA VAL A 232 0.97 -11.23 2.99
C VAL A 232 1.97 -10.21 2.49
N LYS A 233 3.25 -10.60 2.36
CA LYS A 233 4.29 -9.68 1.88
C LYS A 233 4.02 -9.21 0.44
N PRO A 234 4.29 -7.94 0.11
CA PRO A 234 4.09 -7.40 -1.23
C PRO A 234 5.09 -8.01 -2.22
N THR A 235 4.63 -8.37 -3.41
CA THR A 235 5.52 -8.91 -4.46
C THR A 235 6.40 -7.80 -5.04
N GLY A 236 7.69 -8.09 -5.25
CA GLY A 236 8.65 -7.14 -5.81
C GLY A 236 9.15 -6.07 -4.85
N TYR A 237 8.90 -6.22 -3.55
CA TYR A 237 9.29 -5.26 -2.51
C TYR A 237 9.91 -5.95 -1.30
N LYS A 238 10.88 -5.29 -0.69
CA LYS A 238 11.39 -5.59 0.64
C LYS A 238 10.96 -4.46 1.56
N THR A 239 10.14 -4.82 2.54
CA THR A 239 9.51 -3.87 3.44
C THR A 239 10.36 -3.62 4.68
N ALA A 240 10.26 -2.42 5.27
CA ALA A 240 10.91 -2.08 6.53
C ALA A 240 10.32 -2.82 7.74
N TYR A 241 9.11 -3.38 7.59
CA TYR A 241 8.34 -4.13 8.60
C TYR A 241 7.78 -5.42 7.99
#